data_AF-A0A957P761-F1
#
_entry.id   AF-A0A957P761-F1
#
_cell.length_a   1.000
_cell.length_b   1.000
_cell.length_c   1.000
_cell.angle_alpha   90.00
_cell.angle_beta   90.00
_cell.angle_gamma   90.00
#
_symmetry.space_group_name_H-M   'P 1'
#
loop_
_entity.id
_entity.type
_entity.pdbx_description
1 polymer ?
#
loop_
_entity_poly.entity_id
_entity_poly.type
_entity_poly.pdbx_seq_one_letter_code
_entity_poly.pdbx_strand_id
1 'polypeptide(L)'
;MNVRRWRFAFVFVITLCLFDVCVSSPLLALSWPGVQSALESRSASGANATPTAAQSIIDHQSASELYLPLVRNGGGSGGTRPTAINQSTPTPIGATGTPTAPSTPLPTDLPMLHEYIIGYFASWSVYDRDFHVADIQADRLTHINYAFANISEQGECTLGDPYADTEKIYPKTDNENDPPGTLHGSFNQLRILKEAHSHLKTLISVGGWNWSSRFSDVALTPESRARFAQSCVTFMTRYGFDGIDIDWEYPVSGGLAGNGARPEDKQNFTLLLAELRSTMDAQGAADSRAYLLSIAAPASPSQYVNLELDKIHAYLDWINVMTYDFHTGAESTTNLAAPLFAASDDPAANATQLNVEATLRAYLNAGVPASKVIMGMPFYGRGWSGVDSANNGLFQSSMGQPTGTWEPGIFDYADLATNYIDAGYNRYWHAEAKAPWLYGPAAKIMISYDDAESIGQKADYIRQNELGGAMIWELSADSSGEVEGANGRTIPSL
;
A
#
# COMPACT_ATOMS: atom_id res chain seq x y z
N MET A 1 -46.17 50.34 -31.26
CA MET A 1 -46.25 51.54 -32.14
C MET A 1 -44.86 52.20 -32.19
N ASN A 2 -44.49 52.82 -33.31
CA ASN A 2 -43.64 54.03 -33.52
C ASN A 2 -42.54 54.44 -32.48
N VAL A 3 -41.32 54.92 -32.85
CA VAL A 3 -40.62 55.02 -34.17
C VAL A 3 -39.13 55.50 -34.02
N ARG A 4 -38.24 55.16 -34.99
CA ARG A 4 -36.89 55.77 -35.33
C ARG A 4 -35.70 55.60 -34.33
N ARG A 5 -34.53 55.03 -34.71
CA ARG A 5 -33.34 55.50 -35.53
C ARG A 5 -32.37 56.41 -34.73
N TRP A 6 -31.03 56.30 -34.79
CA TRP A 6 -30.03 56.11 -35.89
C TRP A 6 -29.02 54.95 -35.60
N ARG A 7 -28.52 54.13 -36.56
CA ARG A 7 -27.37 54.27 -37.53
C ARG A 7 -25.99 54.54 -36.88
N PHE A 8 -24.86 53.90 -37.25
CA PHE A 8 -24.40 53.17 -38.47
C PHE A 8 -23.97 51.70 -38.19
N ALA A 9 -24.18 50.70 -39.07
CA ALA A 9 -23.35 50.24 -40.23
C ALA A 9 -21.94 49.68 -39.84
N PHE A 10 -21.47 48.52 -40.31
CA PHE A 10 -21.48 48.00 -41.70
C PHE A 10 -21.98 46.54 -41.92
N VAL A 11 -21.90 46.08 -43.18
CA VAL A 11 -22.60 44.94 -43.85
C VAL A 11 -21.82 44.67 -45.17
N PHE A 12 -21.65 43.50 -45.82
CA PHE A 12 -22.16 42.09 -45.84
C PHE A 12 -21.09 41.21 -46.60
N VAL A 13 -21.23 39.92 -46.97
CA VAL A 13 -21.66 38.62 -46.35
C VAL A 13 -21.63 37.49 -47.44
N ILE A 14 -21.74 36.19 -47.09
CA ILE A 14 -22.13 35.04 -47.99
C ILE A 14 -21.03 34.51 -49.00
N THR A 15 -20.88 33.21 -49.37
CA THR A 15 -21.33 31.89 -48.82
C THR A 15 -20.85 30.66 -49.66
N LEU A 16 -21.09 29.42 -49.17
CA LEU A 16 -21.06 28.08 -49.87
C LEU A 16 -19.66 27.49 -50.23
N CYS A 17 -19.46 26.17 -50.48
CA CYS A 17 -19.78 24.89 -49.80
C CYS A 17 -19.19 23.70 -50.62
N LEU A 18 -19.33 22.44 -50.13
CA LEU A 18 -19.10 21.15 -50.83
C LEU A 18 -17.62 20.72 -51.03
N PHE A 19 -17.24 19.43 -51.09
CA PHE A 19 -17.66 18.17 -50.44
C PHE A 19 -16.56 17.08 -50.74
N ASP A 20 -16.61 15.90 -50.09
CA ASP A 20 -15.87 14.65 -50.42
C ASP A 20 -14.30 14.62 -50.37
N VAL A 21 -13.60 13.46 -50.47
CA VAL A 21 -13.59 12.21 -49.65
C VAL A 21 -12.52 11.21 -50.18
N CYS A 22 -11.98 10.34 -49.30
CA CYS A 22 -11.27 9.05 -49.55
C CYS A 22 -9.77 8.93 -49.97
N VAL A 23 -9.05 8.10 -49.17
CA VAL A 23 -8.03 7.07 -49.50
C VAL A 23 -6.69 7.46 -50.16
N SER A 24 -5.56 7.19 -49.45
CA SER A 24 -4.42 6.32 -49.91
C SER A 24 -3.20 6.33 -48.98
N SER A 25 -2.44 5.23 -48.94
CA SER A 25 -1.09 5.05 -48.34
C SER A 25 -0.34 3.98 -49.17
N PRO A 26 0.94 3.61 -48.93
CA PRO A 26 2.06 4.25 -48.21
C PRO A 26 3.31 4.35 -49.15
N LEU A 27 4.52 4.02 -48.65
CA LEU A 27 5.85 3.96 -49.31
C LEU A 27 6.60 5.32 -49.42
N LEU A 28 7.94 5.39 -49.37
CA LEU A 28 9.01 4.38 -49.53
C LEU A 28 10.17 4.58 -48.52
N ALA A 29 11.05 3.59 -48.39
CA ALA A 29 12.30 3.67 -47.60
C ALA A 29 13.54 3.38 -48.47
N LEU A 30 14.66 4.08 -48.20
CA LEU A 30 16.05 3.94 -48.71
C LEU A 30 16.92 4.94 -47.89
N SER A 31 18.22 4.79 -47.60
CA SER A 31 19.14 3.64 -47.48
C SER A 31 20.49 4.11 -46.89
N TRP A 32 21.28 3.19 -46.31
CA TRP A 32 22.67 3.34 -45.79
C TRP A 32 23.73 3.68 -46.87
N PRO A 33 25.07 3.79 -46.59
CA PRO A 33 25.86 3.73 -45.32
C PRO A 33 26.95 4.87 -45.15
N GLY A 34 27.80 4.82 -44.10
CA GLY A 34 29.09 5.56 -44.13
C GLY A 34 30.01 5.62 -42.87
N VAL A 35 30.79 4.56 -42.62
CA VAL A 35 32.22 4.53 -42.14
C VAL A 35 32.76 5.75 -41.35
N GLN A 36 33.01 5.71 -40.02
CA GLN A 36 34.07 5.03 -39.22
C GLN A 36 35.34 5.90 -38.95
N SER A 37 36.05 5.57 -37.86
CA SER A 37 37.30 6.15 -37.31
C SER A 37 37.15 7.47 -36.53
N ALA A 38 38.02 7.84 -35.57
CA ALA A 38 38.82 7.17 -34.52
C ALA A 38 39.82 8.22 -33.97
N LEU A 39 40.67 7.82 -33.01
CA LEU A 39 41.66 8.63 -32.27
C LEU A 39 41.05 9.51 -31.16
N GLU A 40 41.73 9.78 -30.04
CA GLU A 40 42.59 9.00 -29.13
C GLU A 40 43.31 10.01 -28.20
N SER A 41 43.24 9.73 -26.91
CA SER A 41 44.34 9.94 -25.94
C SER A 41 44.52 11.29 -25.22
N ARG A 42 45.01 11.12 -23.97
CA ARG A 42 45.80 12.04 -23.13
C ARG A 42 45.09 13.25 -22.50
N SER A 43 45.43 13.69 -21.27
CA SER A 43 45.87 13.01 -20.02
C SER A 43 46.22 14.08 -18.96
N ALA A 44 46.10 13.70 -17.69
CA ALA A 44 46.86 14.22 -16.54
C ALA A 44 46.41 15.52 -15.82
N SER A 45 46.25 15.35 -14.50
CA SER A 45 46.63 16.27 -13.39
C SER A 45 46.07 17.70 -13.33
N GLY A 46 45.26 17.93 -12.29
CA GLY A 46 44.97 19.25 -11.69
C GLY A 46 44.37 19.03 -10.29
N ALA A 47 44.84 19.75 -9.26
CA ALA A 47 44.45 19.51 -7.87
C ALA A 47 43.44 20.55 -7.34
N ASN A 48 42.74 20.16 -6.26
CA ASN A 48 42.01 20.99 -5.30
C ASN A 48 41.06 22.07 -5.84
N ALA A 49 39.76 21.73 -5.84
CA ALA A 49 38.69 22.69 -5.55
C ALA A 49 37.58 21.98 -4.75
N THR A 50 37.24 22.51 -3.57
CA THR A 50 36.03 22.13 -2.82
C THR A 50 34.84 22.93 -3.38
N PRO A 51 33.77 22.29 -3.88
CA PRO A 51 32.49 22.94 -4.10
C PRO A 51 31.73 23.02 -2.77
N THR A 52 31.18 24.18 -2.44
CA THR A 52 30.19 24.32 -1.36
C THR A 52 28.91 23.59 -1.72
N ALA A 53 28.27 22.93 -0.74
CA ALA A 53 26.97 22.32 -0.92
C ALA A 53 25.92 23.37 -1.33
N ALA A 54 25.20 23.13 -2.42
CA ALA A 54 24.06 23.92 -2.82
C ALA A 54 22.80 23.34 -2.15
N GLN A 55 22.26 24.04 -1.15
CA GLN A 55 21.01 23.63 -0.50
C GLN A 55 19.83 23.94 -1.43
N SER A 56 19.23 22.89 -2.01
CA SER A 56 17.94 22.98 -2.69
C SER A 56 16.82 23.00 -1.65
N ILE A 57 16.54 24.18 -1.08
CA ILE A 57 15.35 24.40 -0.25
C ILE A 57 14.12 24.33 -1.16
N ILE A 58 13.26 23.34 -0.95
CA ILE A 58 11.88 23.37 -1.44
C ILE A 58 11.03 23.93 -0.31
N ASP A 59 10.34 25.03 -0.60
CA ASP A 59 9.71 25.89 0.41
C ASP A 59 8.24 25.51 0.60
N HIS A 60 7.89 24.97 1.77
CA HIS A 60 6.51 24.70 2.18
C HIS A 60 6.05 25.74 3.21
N GLN A 61 5.60 26.88 2.69
CA GLN A 61 4.85 27.92 3.42
C GLN A 61 3.58 28.27 2.63
N SER A 62 2.46 28.68 3.23
CA SER A 62 1.97 28.52 4.62
C SER A 62 0.48 28.91 4.61
N ALA A 63 -0.36 28.33 5.48
CA ALA A 63 -1.79 28.64 5.49
C ALA A 63 -2.49 28.38 6.84
N SER A 64 -1.88 28.77 7.97
CA SER A 64 -2.46 28.60 9.31
C SER A 64 -2.43 29.89 10.13
N GLU A 65 -3.59 30.52 10.35
CA GLU A 65 -3.79 31.42 11.49
C GLU A 65 -5.27 31.63 11.85
N LEU A 66 -5.49 32.13 13.07
CA LEU A 66 -6.75 32.66 13.63
C LEU A 66 -7.91 31.67 13.88
N TYR A 67 -7.91 31.07 15.07
CA TYR A 67 -9.11 31.11 15.94
C TYR A 67 -8.72 31.28 17.42
N LEU A 68 -9.52 32.05 18.16
CA LEU A 68 -9.31 32.36 19.59
C LEU A 68 -10.14 31.44 20.49
N PRO A 69 -9.65 31.04 21.69
CA PRO A 69 -10.38 30.17 22.59
C PRO A 69 -11.52 30.89 23.34
N LEU A 70 -12.71 30.30 23.36
CA LEU A 70 -13.82 30.77 24.17
C LEU A 70 -13.77 30.18 25.60
N VAL A 71 -13.66 31.07 26.59
CA VAL A 71 -13.71 30.72 28.02
C VAL A 71 -15.11 30.24 28.40
N ARG A 72 -15.21 29.07 29.07
CA ARG A 72 -16.39 28.68 29.86
C ARG A 72 -16.06 28.72 31.35
N ASN A 73 -17.00 29.22 32.15
CA ASN A 73 -16.80 29.43 33.58
C ASN A 73 -18.12 29.29 34.36
N GLY A 74 -18.09 28.60 35.50
CA GLY A 74 -19.06 28.75 36.60
C GLY A 74 -20.29 27.81 36.68
N GLY A 75 -20.41 27.11 37.82
CA GLY A 75 -21.67 26.66 38.42
C GLY A 75 -22.06 25.18 38.22
N GLY A 76 -22.50 24.42 39.24
CA GLY A 76 -22.49 24.69 40.69
C GLY A 76 -23.65 24.05 41.47
N SER A 77 -23.34 23.30 42.54
CA SER A 77 -24.27 22.64 43.50
C SER A 77 -25.16 21.50 42.96
N GLY A 78 -25.61 20.52 43.77
CA GLY A 78 -25.19 20.19 45.14
C GLY A 78 -26.20 19.34 45.94
N GLY A 79 -25.72 18.25 46.57
CA GLY A 79 -26.51 17.41 47.50
C GLY A 79 -27.50 16.43 46.83
N THR A 80 -28.00 15.38 47.49
CA THR A 80 -27.74 14.83 48.84
C THR A 80 -27.93 13.31 48.87
N ARG A 81 -27.17 12.59 49.70
CA ARG A 81 -27.41 11.18 50.08
C ARG A 81 -28.40 11.11 51.26
N PRO A 82 -29.17 10.01 51.44
CA PRO A 82 -29.02 9.30 52.71
C PRO A 82 -29.15 7.76 52.65
N THR A 83 -28.36 7.10 53.52
CA THR A 83 -28.62 5.80 54.19
C THR A 83 -28.84 4.50 53.38
N ALA A 84 -28.50 3.38 54.03
CA ALA A 84 -28.73 2.01 53.57
C ALA A 84 -29.59 1.24 54.59
N ILE A 85 -30.17 0.12 54.17
CA ILE A 85 -30.81 -0.88 55.06
C ILE A 85 -30.27 -2.26 54.66
N ASN A 86 -30.08 -3.14 55.64
CA ASN A 86 -29.53 -4.49 55.48
C ASN A 86 -30.41 -5.47 56.28
N GLN A 87 -30.91 -6.55 55.66
CA GLN A 87 -31.14 -7.83 56.36
C GLN A 87 -31.51 -9.04 55.47
N SER A 88 -30.90 -10.18 55.84
CA SER A 88 -31.38 -11.58 55.79
C SER A 88 -31.84 -12.25 54.48
N THR A 89 -31.28 -13.44 54.26
CA THR A 89 -31.73 -14.51 53.35
C THR A 89 -32.98 -15.24 53.86
N PRO A 90 -33.67 -15.99 52.98
CA PRO A 90 -33.74 -17.44 53.20
C PRO A 90 -33.56 -18.30 51.93
N THR A 91 -33.34 -19.59 52.14
CA THR A 91 -33.27 -20.68 51.14
C THR A 91 -33.85 -21.97 51.75
N PRO A 92 -34.13 -23.05 50.98
CA PRO A 92 -34.51 -23.11 49.56
C PRO A 92 -35.81 -23.93 49.34
N ILE A 93 -36.45 -23.80 48.18
CA ILE A 93 -37.34 -24.83 47.62
C ILE A 93 -36.97 -24.99 46.13
N GLY A 94 -36.66 -26.21 45.70
CA GLY A 94 -36.22 -26.50 44.33
C GLY A 94 -37.28 -27.21 43.49
N ALA A 95 -37.17 -27.06 42.16
CA ALA A 95 -37.89 -27.87 41.18
C ALA A 95 -37.07 -28.01 39.89
N THR A 96 -37.14 -29.20 39.27
CA THR A 96 -36.86 -29.48 37.85
C THR A 96 -35.65 -28.81 37.19
N GLY A 97 -34.52 -29.52 37.13
CA GLY A 97 -33.41 -29.15 36.26
C GLY A 97 -33.65 -29.53 34.79
N THR A 98 -33.36 -28.60 33.88
CA THR A 98 -33.23 -28.86 32.43
C THR A 98 -31.93 -29.63 32.18
N PRO A 99 -31.85 -30.58 31.23
CA PRO A 99 -30.59 -31.24 30.89
C PRO A 99 -29.62 -30.25 30.23
N THR A 100 -28.62 -29.77 30.98
CA THR A 100 -27.47 -29.08 30.40
C THR A 100 -26.69 -30.08 29.58
N ALA A 101 -26.55 -29.85 28.27
CA ALA A 101 -25.65 -30.65 27.45
C ALA A 101 -24.21 -30.52 28.00
N PRO A 102 -23.41 -31.60 28.03
CA PRO A 102 -22.03 -31.51 28.48
C PRO A 102 -21.27 -30.55 27.55
N SER A 103 -20.85 -29.41 28.08
CA SER A 103 -19.97 -28.48 27.40
C SER A 103 -18.56 -29.08 27.35
N THR A 104 -18.33 -29.99 26.40
CA THR A 104 -16.99 -30.40 26.00
C THR A 104 -16.19 -29.12 25.71
N PRO A 105 -15.03 -28.90 26.35
CA PRO A 105 -14.15 -27.80 25.96
C PRO A 105 -13.84 -27.90 24.47
N LEU A 106 -13.79 -26.78 23.75
CA LEU A 106 -13.18 -26.79 22.42
C LEU A 106 -11.74 -27.32 22.56
N PRO A 107 -11.25 -28.16 21.64
CA PRO A 107 -9.87 -28.62 21.66
C PRO A 107 -8.90 -27.43 21.56
N THR A 108 -8.31 -27.05 22.69
CA THR A 108 -7.16 -26.16 22.76
C THR A 108 -5.92 -26.93 22.34
N ASP A 109 -5.80 -27.16 21.03
CA ASP A 109 -4.55 -27.32 20.26
C ASP A 109 -4.91 -27.85 18.85
N LEU A 110 -5.27 -26.92 17.96
CA LEU A 110 -4.85 -27.01 16.56
C LEU A 110 -3.63 -26.11 16.43
N PRO A 111 -2.51 -26.56 15.84
CA PRO A 111 -1.40 -25.65 15.54
C PRO A 111 -1.90 -24.54 14.61
N MET A 112 -1.51 -23.30 14.88
CA MET A 112 -1.92 -22.14 14.10
C MET A 112 -1.37 -22.26 12.67
N LEU A 113 -2.21 -22.73 11.74
CA LEU A 113 -1.84 -23.10 10.37
C LEU A 113 -1.56 -21.90 9.42
N HIS A 114 -1.37 -20.70 9.98
CA HIS A 114 -1.14 -19.45 9.25
C HIS A 114 -0.11 -18.64 10.04
N GLU A 115 1.05 -18.40 9.44
CA GLU A 115 2.25 -17.90 10.13
C GLU A 115 2.44 -16.37 9.98
N TYR A 116 1.87 -15.79 8.91
CA TYR A 116 2.18 -14.42 8.48
C TYR A 116 0.93 -13.53 8.51
N ILE A 117 0.86 -12.61 9.48
CA ILE A 117 0.02 -11.42 9.41
C ILE A 117 0.97 -10.23 9.36
N ILE A 118 1.06 -9.59 8.20
CA ILE A 118 2.10 -8.61 7.86
C ILE A 118 1.45 -7.24 7.62
N GLY A 119 1.86 -6.22 8.36
CA GLY A 119 1.42 -4.84 8.13
C GLY A 119 2.51 -3.98 7.51
N TYR A 120 2.21 -3.25 6.43
CA TYR A 120 3.10 -2.20 5.95
C TYR A 120 2.89 -0.91 6.75
N PHE A 121 3.96 -0.41 7.38
CA PHE A 121 4.00 0.88 8.04
C PHE A 121 4.75 1.87 7.14
N ALA A 122 4.07 2.88 6.60
CA ALA A 122 4.73 3.90 5.80
C ALA A 122 5.41 4.97 6.65
N SER A 123 6.63 5.35 6.29
CA SER A 123 7.45 6.36 6.99
C SER A 123 6.73 7.71 7.07
N TRP A 124 6.03 8.11 6.01
CA TRP A 124 5.27 9.36 5.94
C TRP A 124 4.01 9.37 6.81
N SER A 125 3.58 8.25 7.38
CA SER A 125 2.40 8.20 8.25
C SER A 125 2.57 9.02 9.54
N VAL A 126 3.83 9.32 9.92
CA VAL A 126 4.18 10.14 11.09
C VAL A 126 4.00 11.65 10.90
N TYR A 127 3.44 12.08 9.77
CA TYR A 127 3.12 13.48 9.45
C TYR A 127 1.60 13.73 9.50
N ASP A 128 0.96 14.16 8.41
CA ASP A 128 -0.44 14.61 8.39
C ASP A 128 -1.47 13.50 8.69
N ARG A 129 -1.08 12.22 8.56
CA ARG A 129 -1.86 11.04 8.99
C ARG A 129 -1.89 10.87 10.52
N ASP A 130 -0.98 11.53 11.26
CA ASP A 130 -0.78 11.45 12.72
C ASP A 130 -0.71 10.02 13.29
N PHE A 131 -0.23 9.06 12.49
CA PHE A 131 -0.14 7.65 12.85
C PHE A 131 1.32 7.29 13.16
N HIS A 132 1.58 6.70 14.32
CA HIS A 132 2.94 6.38 14.75
C HIS A 132 3.10 4.89 15.05
N VAL A 133 4.35 4.46 15.17
CA VAL A 133 4.70 3.08 15.53
C VAL A 133 4.08 2.64 16.88
N ALA A 134 3.79 3.61 17.76
CA ALA A 134 3.12 3.40 19.04
C ALA A 134 1.60 3.09 18.93
N ASP A 135 0.99 3.34 17.77
CA ASP A 135 -0.45 3.14 17.52
C ASP A 135 -0.74 1.81 16.80
N ILE A 136 0.32 1.09 16.40
CA ILE A 136 0.23 -0.22 15.77
C ILE A 136 -0.31 -1.25 16.77
N GLN A 137 -1.36 -1.98 16.36
CA GLN A 137 -1.94 -3.11 17.12
C GLN A 137 -1.02 -4.36 17.06
N ALA A 138 0.18 -4.27 17.64
CA ALA A 138 1.27 -5.25 17.47
C ALA A 138 0.94 -6.70 17.88
N ASP A 139 0.02 -6.90 18.82
CA ASP A 139 -0.46 -8.26 19.20
C ASP A 139 -1.34 -8.92 18.13
N ARG A 140 -1.83 -8.17 17.13
CA ARG A 140 -2.56 -8.69 15.96
C ARG A 140 -1.64 -8.99 14.75
N LEU A 141 -0.36 -8.59 14.81
CA LEU A 141 0.62 -8.77 13.73
C LEU A 141 1.70 -9.79 14.11
N THR A 142 2.26 -10.47 13.10
CA THR A 142 3.50 -11.25 13.26
C THR A 142 4.71 -10.50 12.68
N HIS A 143 4.50 -9.71 11.62
CA HIS A 143 5.55 -8.92 10.97
C HIS A 143 5.08 -7.48 10.66
N ILE A 144 6.02 -6.54 10.68
CA ILE A 144 5.86 -5.19 10.11
C ILE A 144 6.91 -5.01 9.01
N ASN A 145 6.47 -4.61 7.82
CA ASN A 145 7.36 -4.14 6.75
C ASN A 145 7.39 -2.61 6.80
N TYR A 146 8.55 -2.02 7.06
CA TYR A 146 8.70 -0.57 7.06
C TYR A 146 8.90 -0.06 5.63
N ALA A 147 7.98 0.77 5.16
CA ALA A 147 7.95 1.35 3.82
C ALA A 147 8.44 2.80 3.86
N PHE A 148 9.56 3.19 3.22
CA PHE A 148 10.53 2.37 2.51
C PHE A 148 11.94 2.88 2.75
N ALA A 149 12.94 2.01 2.58
CA ALA A 149 14.29 2.42 2.22
C ALA A 149 14.38 2.69 0.71
N ASN A 150 15.27 3.60 0.32
CA ASN A 150 15.50 4.00 -1.06
C ASN A 150 16.84 3.44 -1.57
N ILE A 151 17.07 3.53 -2.89
CA ILE A 151 18.31 3.11 -3.55
C ILE A 151 19.10 4.37 -3.94
N SER A 152 20.33 4.50 -3.45
CA SER A 152 21.21 5.63 -3.76
C SER A 152 21.64 5.65 -5.24
N GLU A 153 22.20 6.79 -5.69
CA GLU A 153 22.87 6.88 -7.00
C GLU A 153 24.03 5.89 -7.18
N GLN A 154 24.59 5.40 -6.07
CA GLN A 154 25.69 4.43 -6.05
C GLN A 154 25.18 2.97 -6.12
N GLY A 155 23.86 2.76 -6.06
CA GLY A 155 23.25 1.42 -6.04
C GLY A 155 23.26 0.77 -4.65
N GLU A 156 23.11 1.57 -3.59
CA GLU A 156 23.23 1.15 -2.20
C GLU A 156 21.95 1.51 -1.40
N CYS A 157 21.52 0.64 -0.48
CA CYS A 157 20.37 0.91 0.39
C CYS A 157 20.61 2.14 1.28
N THR A 158 19.66 3.08 1.27
CA THR A 158 19.70 4.33 2.04
C THR A 158 18.37 4.62 2.72
N LEU A 159 18.38 5.51 3.72
CA LEU A 159 17.19 6.05 4.37
C LEU A 159 16.25 6.64 3.31
N GLY A 160 14.94 6.47 3.49
CA GLY A 160 13.92 7.04 2.62
C GLY A 160 13.61 8.48 3.04
N ASP A 161 13.45 8.69 4.34
CA ASP A 161 13.25 9.99 4.98
C ASP A 161 14.05 10.00 6.29
N PRO A 162 15.27 10.57 6.33
CA PRO A 162 16.10 10.56 7.53
C PRO A 162 15.41 11.11 8.78
N TYR A 163 14.48 12.07 8.63
CA TYR A 163 13.77 12.64 9.77
C TYR A 163 12.76 11.64 10.34
N ALA A 164 11.84 11.14 9.52
CA ALA A 164 10.85 10.14 9.94
C ALA A 164 11.50 8.81 10.38
N ASP A 165 12.56 8.39 9.68
CA ASP A 165 13.28 7.13 9.93
C ASP A 165 14.09 7.20 11.23
N THR A 166 14.88 8.26 11.45
CA THR A 166 15.96 8.27 12.46
C THR A 166 16.11 9.50 13.36
N GLU A 167 15.47 10.64 13.07
CA GLU A 167 15.70 11.90 13.82
C GLU A 167 14.48 12.43 14.59
N LYS A 168 13.24 12.07 14.20
CA LYS A 168 12.01 12.51 14.85
C LYS A 168 11.99 12.08 16.33
N ILE A 169 12.02 13.06 17.22
CA ILE A 169 11.98 12.87 18.68
C ILE A 169 10.55 12.51 19.11
N TYR A 170 10.38 11.42 19.86
CA TYR A 170 9.14 11.05 20.52
C TYR A 170 9.27 11.28 22.04
N PRO A 171 8.69 12.35 22.62
CA PRO A 171 8.94 12.75 24.02
C PRO A 171 8.47 11.80 25.12
N LYS A 172 7.87 10.65 24.77
CA LYS A 172 7.54 9.54 25.69
C LYS A 172 8.72 8.59 25.91
N THR A 173 9.70 8.59 25.00
CA THR A 173 10.77 7.58 24.89
C THR A 173 12.15 8.17 24.65
N ASP A 174 12.23 9.28 23.93
CA ASP A 174 13.46 10.00 23.57
C ASP A 174 13.64 11.26 24.43
N ASN A 175 14.87 11.73 24.60
CA ASN A 175 15.18 13.01 25.24
C ASN A 175 15.81 13.98 24.23
N GLU A 176 15.30 15.20 24.14
CA GLU A 176 15.78 16.26 23.24
C GLU A 176 17.27 16.64 23.45
N ASN A 177 17.87 16.21 24.57
CA ASN A 177 19.27 16.44 24.95
C ASN A 177 20.14 15.17 24.80
N ASP A 178 19.65 14.11 24.14
CA ASP A 178 20.42 12.88 23.95
C ASP A 178 21.68 13.10 23.08
N PRO A 179 22.74 12.28 23.23
CA PRO A 179 24.01 12.49 22.54
C PRO A 179 23.86 12.47 21.00
N PRO A 180 24.59 13.34 20.26
CA PRO A 180 24.56 13.33 18.80
C PRO A 180 24.92 11.95 18.22
N GLY A 181 24.07 11.42 17.35
CA GLY A 181 24.17 10.06 16.82
C GLY A 181 23.40 8.99 17.60
N THR A 182 22.64 9.38 18.62
CA THR A 182 21.57 8.52 19.17
C THR A 182 20.52 8.27 18.10
N LEU A 183 19.98 7.05 18.07
CA LEU A 183 18.90 6.67 17.14
C LEU A 183 17.56 7.11 17.72
N HIS A 184 16.84 7.96 17.00
CA HIS A 184 15.46 8.34 17.28
C HIS A 184 14.58 7.89 16.11
N GLY A 185 13.51 8.61 15.81
CA GLY A 185 12.63 8.31 14.68
C GLY A 185 11.90 6.98 14.82
N SER A 186 11.22 6.59 13.74
CA SER A 186 10.44 5.36 13.70
C SER A 186 11.29 4.11 13.88
N PHE A 187 12.58 4.15 13.54
CA PHE A 187 13.51 3.04 13.79
C PHE A 187 13.77 2.80 15.28
N ASN A 188 13.86 3.86 16.11
CA ASN A 188 13.93 3.66 17.56
C ASN A 188 12.61 3.12 18.11
N GLN A 189 11.47 3.67 17.65
CA GLN A 189 10.15 3.20 18.08
C GLN A 189 9.91 1.73 17.74
N LEU A 190 10.35 1.24 16.56
CA LEU A 190 10.24 -0.17 16.18
C LEU A 190 11.09 -1.10 17.06
N ARG A 191 12.22 -0.63 17.58
CA ARG A 191 13.01 -1.39 18.56
C ARG A 191 12.24 -1.51 19.88
N ILE A 192 11.72 -0.40 20.39
CA ILE A 192 10.92 -0.35 21.62
C ILE A 192 9.67 -1.23 21.50
N LEU A 193 9.00 -1.21 20.34
CA LEU A 193 7.84 -2.06 20.07
C LEU A 193 8.20 -3.56 20.08
N LYS A 194 9.34 -3.96 19.49
CA LYS A 194 9.83 -5.36 19.55
C LYS A 194 10.30 -5.79 20.95
N GLU A 195 10.78 -4.85 21.77
CA GLU A 195 11.12 -5.13 23.18
C GLU A 195 9.86 -5.38 24.03
N ALA A 196 8.73 -4.76 23.70
CA ALA A 196 7.42 -5.05 24.31
C ALA A 196 6.76 -6.32 23.73
N HIS A 197 6.84 -6.54 22.43
CA HIS A 197 6.15 -7.61 21.70
C HIS A 197 7.17 -8.59 21.06
N SER A 198 7.79 -9.46 21.85
CA SER A 198 8.93 -10.28 21.41
C SER A 198 8.64 -11.29 20.27
N HIS A 199 7.37 -11.60 20.00
CA HIS A 199 6.97 -12.39 18.83
C HIS A 199 7.17 -11.63 17.52
N LEU A 200 6.98 -10.31 17.54
CA LEU A 200 6.98 -9.42 16.38
C LEU A 200 8.34 -9.39 15.67
N LYS A 201 8.30 -9.28 14.35
CA LYS A 201 9.49 -9.10 13.50
C LYS A 201 9.34 -7.83 12.65
N THR A 202 10.43 -7.13 12.38
CA THR A 202 10.43 -5.97 11.48
C THR A 202 11.36 -6.19 10.30
N LEU A 203 10.86 -5.99 9.08
CA LEU A 203 11.65 -5.98 7.86
C LEU A 203 11.75 -4.54 7.35
N ILE A 204 12.87 -4.19 6.72
CA ILE A 204 12.95 -2.97 5.93
C ILE A 204 12.50 -3.30 4.50
N SER A 205 11.44 -2.65 4.00
CA SER A 205 11.05 -2.75 2.60
C SER A 205 11.82 -1.73 1.79
N VAL A 206 12.43 -2.17 0.69
CA VAL A 206 13.25 -1.35 -0.19
C VAL A 206 12.51 -1.14 -1.50
N GLY A 207 12.35 0.11 -1.93
CA GLY A 207 11.73 0.46 -3.21
C GLY A 207 10.29 0.93 -3.11
N GLY A 208 9.36 0.13 -3.60
CA GLY A 208 7.97 0.51 -3.88
C GLY A 208 7.83 1.39 -5.13
N TRP A 209 6.59 1.72 -5.46
CA TRP A 209 6.16 2.43 -6.68
C TRP A 209 7.08 3.59 -7.08
N ASN A 210 7.35 4.50 -6.14
CA ASN A 210 8.10 5.74 -6.37
C ASN A 210 9.62 5.55 -6.48
N TRP A 211 10.21 4.52 -5.86
CA TRP A 211 11.67 4.37 -5.74
C TRP A 211 12.23 3.13 -6.45
N SER A 212 11.39 2.38 -7.16
CA SER A 212 11.79 1.22 -7.97
C SER A 212 12.70 1.53 -9.17
N SER A 213 12.92 2.81 -9.50
CA SER A 213 13.59 3.25 -10.75
C SER A 213 15.01 2.72 -10.96
N ARG A 214 15.73 2.35 -9.89
CA ARG A 214 17.13 1.88 -9.95
C ARG A 214 17.30 0.36 -9.90
N PHE A 215 16.25 -0.43 -9.70
CA PHE A 215 16.40 -1.88 -9.49
C PHE A 215 17.07 -2.59 -10.67
N SER A 216 16.69 -2.27 -11.91
CA SER A 216 17.31 -2.87 -13.10
C SER A 216 18.82 -2.62 -13.19
N ASP A 217 19.33 -1.50 -12.63
CA ASP A 217 20.77 -1.22 -12.59
C ASP A 217 21.49 -2.01 -11.48
N VAL A 218 20.94 -2.07 -10.26
CA VAL A 218 21.53 -2.87 -9.18
C VAL A 218 21.42 -4.37 -9.41
N ALA A 219 20.41 -4.83 -10.16
CA ALA A 219 20.25 -6.23 -10.54
C ALA A 219 21.23 -6.65 -11.65
N LEU A 220 21.77 -5.72 -12.46
CA LEU A 220 22.39 -5.99 -13.76
C LEU A 220 23.64 -6.88 -13.72
N THR A 221 24.64 -6.55 -12.90
CA THR A 221 25.95 -7.24 -12.89
C THR A 221 26.23 -7.91 -11.54
N PRO A 222 27.13 -8.91 -11.47
CA PRO A 222 27.55 -9.48 -10.19
C PRO A 222 28.03 -8.41 -9.19
N GLU A 223 28.76 -7.41 -9.68
CA GLU A 223 29.33 -6.34 -8.87
C GLU A 223 28.28 -5.33 -8.37
N SER A 224 27.24 -5.05 -9.17
CA SER A 224 26.14 -4.20 -8.73
C SER A 224 25.22 -4.92 -7.73
N ARG A 225 24.95 -6.21 -7.95
CA ARG A 225 24.19 -7.05 -7.01
C ARG A 225 24.89 -7.20 -5.67
N ALA A 226 26.18 -7.54 -5.67
CA ALA A 226 26.97 -7.72 -4.44
C ALA A 226 27.08 -6.42 -3.63
N ARG A 227 27.25 -5.27 -4.30
CA ARG A 227 27.20 -3.93 -3.66
C ARG A 227 25.86 -3.70 -2.98
N PHE A 228 24.77 -3.86 -3.72
CA PHE A 228 23.43 -3.63 -3.20
C PHE A 228 23.15 -4.56 -2.01
N ALA A 229 23.33 -5.87 -2.18
CA ALA A 229 23.10 -6.85 -1.12
C ALA A 229 23.92 -6.56 0.15
N GLN A 230 25.22 -6.29 0.02
CA GLN A 230 26.07 -5.93 1.17
C GLN A 230 25.61 -4.63 1.84
N SER A 231 25.20 -3.62 1.06
CA SER A 231 24.71 -2.35 1.63
C SER A 231 23.39 -2.52 2.38
N CYS A 232 22.45 -3.31 1.86
CA CYS A 232 21.15 -3.56 2.47
C CYS A 232 21.27 -4.44 3.72
N VAL A 233 22.17 -5.42 3.73
CA VAL A 233 22.52 -6.19 4.94
C VAL A 233 23.20 -5.32 5.99
N THR A 234 24.05 -4.37 5.58
CA THR A 234 24.65 -3.37 6.48
C THR A 234 23.59 -2.41 7.05
N PHE A 235 22.60 -2.02 6.25
CA PHE A 235 21.47 -1.20 6.69
C PHE A 235 20.59 -1.93 7.70
N MET A 236 20.16 -3.15 7.36
CA MET A 236 19.34 -4.04 8.18
C MET A 236 19.96 -4.26 9.56
N THR A 237 21.24 -4.65 9.61
CA THR A 237 21.98 -4.88 10.87
C THR A 237 22.20 -3.60 11.66
N ARG A 238 22.57 -2.48 11.01
CA ARG A 238 22.81 -1.18 11.66
C ARG A 238 21.58 -0.67 12.42
N TYR A 239 20.39 -0.79 11.83
CA TYR A 239 19.15 -0.28 12.43
C TYR A 239 18.35 -1.34 13.22
N GLY A 240 18.78 -2.60 13.21
CA GLY A 240 18.19 -3.67 14.02
C GLY A 240 16.93 -4.28 13.42
N PHE A 241 16.82 -4.30 12.09
CA PHE A 241 15.80 -5.06 11.38
C PHE A 241 16.10 -6.56 11.42
N ASP A 242 15.05 -7.36 11.27
CA ASP A 242 15.06 -8.82 11.34
C ASP A 242 15.10 -9.47 9.95
N GLY A 243 15.02 -8.65 8.90
CA GLY A 243 15.03 -9.07 7.51
C GLY A 243 14.93 -7.89 6.54
N ILE A 244 14.88 -8.22 5.25
CA ILE A 244 14.78 -7.29 4.12
C ILE A 244 13.59 -7.74 3.26
N ASP A 245 12.79 -6.78 2.82
CA ASP A 245 11.74 -6.96 1.82
C ASP A 245 12.11 -6.17 0.56
N ILE A 246 12.00 -6.77 -0.62
CA ILE A 246 12.31 -6.10 -1.89
C ILE A 246 11.02 -5.85 -2.66
N ASP A 247 10.66 -4.58 -2.83
CA ASP A 247 9.48 -4.15 -3.55
C ASP A 247 9.92 -3.46 -4.87
N TRP A 248 10.12 -4.27 -5.91
CA TRP A 248 10.46 -3.78 -7.25
C TRP A 248 9.20 -3.74 -8.13
N GLU A 249 8.79 -2.53 -8.48
CA GLU A 249 7.66 -2.25 -9.36
C GLU A 249 8.10 -1.70 -10.74
N TYR A 250 8.27 -2.53 -11.78
CA TYR A 250 8.37 -4.01 -11.79
C TYR A 250 9.52 -4.44 -12.72
N PRO A 251 10.07 -5.67 -12.57
CA PRO A 251 11.00 -6.25 -13.53
C PRO A 251 10.48 -6.23 -14.98
N VAL A 252 11.36 -5.86 -15.92
CA VAL A 252 11.15 -5.83 -17.38
C VAL A 252 10.13 -4.79 -17.89
N SER A 253 8.97 -4.62 -17.24
CA SER A 253 7.89 -3.76 -17.74
C SER A 253 6.82 -3.43 -16.70
N GLY A 254 6.32 -2.19 -16.73
CA GLY A 254 5.33 -1.65 -15.80
C GLY A 254 5.96 -0.61 -14.87
N GLY A 255 5.36 -0.34 -13.72
CA GLY A 255 5.84 0.67 -12.78
C GLY A 255 5.65 2.11 -13.29
N LEU A 256 6.34 3.04 -12.66
CA LEU A 256 6.35 4.45 -13.08
C LEU A 256 7.10 4.66 -14.40
N ALA A 257 6.60 5.62 -15.19
CA ALA A 257 7.24 6.06 -16.42
C ALA A 257 8.61 6.69 -16.13
N GLY A 258 9.68 6.03 -16.57
CA GLY A 258 11.07 6.41 -16.30
C GLY A 258 11.82 5.43 -15.40
N ASN A 259 11.16 4.42 -14.83
CA ASN A 259 11.86 3.32 -14.14
C ASN A 259 12.80 2.58 -15.11
N GLY A 260 14.01 2.24 -14.65
CA GLY A 260 14.94 1.43 -15.41
C GLY A 260 14.38 0.02 -15.65
N ALA A 261 14.35 -0.41 -16.91
CA ALA A 261 13.75 -1.67 -17.33
C ALA A 261 14.54 -2.32 -18.47
N ARG A 262 14.77 -3.63 -18.37
CA ARG A 262 15.54 -4.44 -19.33
C ARG A 262 14.90 -5.84 -19.50
N PRO A 263 14.93 -6.47 -20.69
CA PRO A 263 14.48 -7.86 -20.87
C PRO A 263 15.15 -8.86 -19.92
N GLU A 264 16.41 -8.61 -19.58
CA GLU A 264 17.21 -9.43 -18.67
C GLU A 264 16.79 -9.32 -17.19
N ASP A 265 15.96 -8.35 -16.82
CA ASP A 265 15.51 -8.15 -15.43
C ASP A 265 14.86 -9.40 -14.83
N LYS A 266 14.18 -10.20 -15.66
CA LYS A 266 13.57 -11.48 -15.24
C LYS A 266 14.59 -12.44 -14.61
N GLN A 267 15.76 -12.60 -15.22
CA GLN A 267 16.83 -13.44 -14.69
C GLN A 267 17.69 -12.68 -13.67
N ASN A 268 17.92 -11.38 -13.89
CA ASN A 268 18.71 -10.56 -12.98
C ASN A 268 18.06 -10.41 -11.60
N PHE A 269 16.73 -10.41 -11.50
CA PHE A 269 16.01 -10.43 -10.22
C PHE A 269 16.20 -11.77 -9.50
N THR A 270 16.12 -12.91 -10.19
CA THR A 270 16.48 -14.22 -9.61
C THR A 270 17.90 -14.23 -9.05
N LEU A 271 18.84 -13.61 -9.76
CA LEU A 271 20.23 -13.49 -9.32
C LEU A 271 20.42 -12.47 -8.17
N LEU A 272 19.60 -11.41 -8.10
CA LEU A 272 19.60 -10.43 -7.02
C LEU A 272 19.12 -11.05 -5.71
N LEU A 273 18.03 -11.82 -5.76
CA LEU A 273 17.49 -12.52 -4.60
C LEU A 273 18.43 -13.64 -4.10
N ALA A 274 19.13 -14.33 -5.02
CA ALA A 274 20.17 -15.28 -4.67
C ALA A 274 21.38 -14.61 -3.96
N GLU A 275 21.83 -13.46 -4.46
CA GLU A 275 22.93 -12.69 -3.85
C GLU A 275 22.54 -12.14 -2.48
N LEU A 276 21.32 -11.59 -2.33
CA LEU A 276 20.75 -11.15 -1.05
C LEU A 276 20.71 -12.30 -0.05
N ARG A 277 20.09 -13.43 -0.39
CA ARG A 277 20.00 -14.61 0.49
C ARG A 277 21.36 -15.09 0.96
N SER A 278 22.31 -15.25 0.03
CA SER A 278 23.70 -15.63 0.32
C SER A 278 24.39 -14.67 1.29
N THR A 279 24.23 -13.35 1.08
CA THR A 279 24.82 -12.31 1.94
C THR A 279 24.16 -12.30 3.33
N MET A 280 22.85 -12.48 3.40
CA MET A 280 22.07 -12.54 4.64
C MET A 280 22.36 -13.80 5.45
N ASP A 281 22.60 -14.94 4.81
CA ASP A 281 23.00 -16.19 5.46
C ASP A 281 24.42 -16.12 6.01
N ALA A 282 25.35 -15.47 5.29
CA ALA A 282 26.70 -15.23 5.76
C ALA A 282 26.73 -14.30 6.99
N GLN A 283 25.95 -13.22 6.97
CA GLN A 283 25.78 -12.32 8.11
C GLN A 283 25.06 -13.02 9.29
N GLY A 284 24.01 -13.79 9.00
CA GLY A 284 23.29 -14.59 9.98
C GLY A 284 24.16 -15.62 10.69
N ALA A 285 25.07 -16.28 9.96
CA ALA A 285 26.04 -17.20 10.54
C ALA A 285 27.05 -16.48 11.48
N ALA A 286 27.41 -15.23 11.19
CA ALA A 286 28.25 -14.41 12.08
C ALA A 286 27.50 -13.96 13.34
N ASP A 287 26.24 -13.54 13.19
CA ASP A 287 25.38 -13.06 14.28
C ASP A 287 24.71 -14.19 15.10
N SER A 288 24.91 -15.47 14.70
CA SER A 288 24.19 -16.64 15.22
C SER A 288 22.66 -16.52 15.12
N ARG A 289 22.19 -15.96 14.00
CA ARG A 289 20.80 -15.54 13.76
C ARG A 289 20.32 -15.93 12.36
N ALA A 290 19.03 -16.24 12.21
CA ALA A 290 18.36 -16.26 10.91
C ALA A 290 17.76 -14.87 10.58
N TYR A 291 17.96 -14.41 9.35
CA TYR A 291 17.40 -13.17 8.80
C TYR A 291 16.38 -13.50 7.70
N LEU A 292 15.28 -12.76 7.65
CA LEU A 292 14.14 -13.03 6.75
C LEU A 292 14.28 -12.26 5.43
N LEU A 293 13.99 -12.88 4.29
CA LEU A 293 13.99 -12.23 2.97
C LEU A 293 12.63 -12.44 2.29
N SER A 294 11.93 -11.35 2.01
CA SER A 294 10.67 -11.36 1.26
C SER A 294 10.71 -10.46 0.03
N ILE A 295 9.65 -10.52 -0.78
CA ILE A 295 9.36 -9.53 -1.81
C ILE A 295 7.90 -9.12 -1.72
N ALA A 296 7.60 -7.88 -2.13
CA ALA A 296 6.31 -7.54 -2.69
C ALA A 296 6.30 -7.95 -4.18
N ALA A 297 5.17 -8.48 -4.67
CA ALA A 297 5.09 -9.07 -6.00
C ALA A 297 3.78 -8.71 -6.72
N PRO A 298 3.83 -8.43 -8.04
CA PRO A 298 2.68 -7.97 -8.82
C PRO A 298 1.59 -9.02 -8.96
N ALA A 299 0.33 -8.57 -8.94
CA ALA A 299 -0.82 -9.43 -9.20
C ALA A 299 -1.21 -9.56 -10.69
N SER A 300 -0.76 -8.66 -11.57
CA SER A 300 -1.17 -8.67 -12.99
C SER A 300 -0.38 -9.69 -13.84
N PRO A 301 -1.04 -10.45 -14.74
CA PRO A 301 -0.37 -11.40 -15.63
C PRO A 301 0.71 -10.81 -16.53
N SER A 302 0.61 -9.53 -16.91
CA SER A 302 1.63 -8.84 -17.71
C SER A 302 2.90 -8.50 -16.94
N GLN A 303 2.87 -8.60 -15.60
CA GLN A 303 3.96 -8.27 -14.70
C GLN A 303 4.55 -9.53 -14.05
N TYR A 304 3.74 -10.43 -13.48
CA TYR A 304 4.27 -11.65 -12.84
C TYR A 304 4.87 -12.64 -13.86
N VAL A 305 4.52 -12.55 -15.15
CA VAL A 305 5.20 -13.28 -16.23
C VAL A 305 6.68 -12.89 -16.35
N ASN A 306 7.09 -11.73 -15.85
CA ASN A 306 8.47 -11.27 -15.81
C ASN A 306 9.25 -11.80 -14.60
N LEU A 307 8.65 -12.68 -13.78
CA LEU A 307 9.31 -13.34 -12.65
C LEU A 307 9.63 -14.82 -12.99
N GLU A 308 10.71 -15.35 -12.44
CA GLU A 308 10.98 -16.80 -12.40
C GLU A 308 10.41 -17.39 -11.10
N LEU A 309 9.08 -17.38 -10.99
CA LEU A 309 8.35 -17.83 -9.80
C LEU A 309 8.75 -19.25 -9.36
N ASP A 310 9.10 -20.11 -10.32
CA ASP A 310 9.61 -21.47 -10.17
C ASP A 310 11.00 -21.58 -9.50
N LYS A 311 11.69 -20.44 -9.32
CA LYS A 311 13.06 -20.36 -8.78
C LYS A 311 13.18 -19.43 -7.59
N ILE A 312 12.55 -18.24 -7.64
CA ILE A 312 12.75 -17.22 -6.61
C ILE A 312 12.25 -17.68 -5.23
N HIS A 313 11.21 -18.51 -5.18
CA HIS A 313 10.64 -19.03 -3.92
C HIS A 313 11.62 -19.90 -3.09
N ALA A 314 12.77 -20.29 -3.67
CA ALA A 314 13.84 -20.99 -2.98
C ALA A 314 14.74 -20.06 -2.15
N TYR A 315 14.85 -18.78 -2.54
CA TYR A 315 15.63 -17.76 -1.83
C TYR A 315 14.81 -16.95 -0.83
N LEU A 316 13.49 -16.90 -1.01
CA LEU A 316 12.58 -16.10 -0.20
C LEU A 316 11.97 -16.92 0.93
N ASP A 317 11.78 -16.33 2.10
CA ASP A 317 10.99 -16.93 3.18
C ASP A 317 9.50 -16.95 2.79
N TRP A 318 8.97 -15.84 2.26
CA TRP A 318 7.62 -15.75 1.66
C TRP A 318 7.55 -14.69 0.53
N ILE A 319 6.39 -14.58 -0.11
CA ILE A 319 6.05 -13.62 -1.17
C ILE A 319 4.77 -12.88 -0.78
N ASN A 320 4.83 -11.56 -0.64
CA ASN A 320 3.69 -10.66 -0.47
C ASN A 320 3.08 -10.37 -1.85
N VAL A 321 2.05 -11.10 -2.25
CA VAL A 321 1.40 -10.86 -3.56
C VAL A 321 0.41 -9.71 -3.41
N MET A 322 0.64 -8.62 -4.15
CA MET A 322 -0.15 -7.39 -4.09
C MET A 322 -1.50 -7.55 -4.80
N THR A 323 -2.39 -8.37 -4.22
CA THR A 323 -3.70 -8.76 -4.77
C THR A 323 -4.78 -7.69 -4.58
N TYR A 324 -4.42 -6.48 -4.97
CA TYR A 324 -5.23 -5.27 -5.11
C TYR A 324 -4.80 -4.57 -6.41
N ASP A 325 -5.32 -3.37 -6.67
CA ASP A 325 -4.98 -2.54 -7.85
C ASP A 325 -5.22 -3.20 -9.21
N PHE A 326 -6.07 -4.23 -9.22
CA PHE A 326 -6.56 -4.86 -10.43
C PHE A 326 -7.25 -3.85 -11.35
N HIS A 327 -7.99 -2.92 -10.75
CA HIS A 327 -8.57 -1.77 -11.44
C HIS A 327 -8.43 -0.49 -10.62
N THR A 328 -8.26 0.65 -11.29
CA THR A 328 -7.90 1.93 -10.68
C THR A 328 -8.68 3.12 -11.25
N GLY A 329 -8.78 4.21 -10.48
CA GLY A 329 -9.46 5.44 -10.87
C GLY A 329 -8.95 6.11 -12.17
N ALA A 330 -7.78 5.69 -12.67
CA ALA A 330 -7.22 6.14 -13.95
C ALA A 330 -7.93 5.52 -15.17
N GLU A 331 -8.71 4.46 -14.99
CA GLU A 331 -9.48 3.82 -16.07
C GLU A 331 -10.78 4.56 -16.39
N SER A 332 -11.12 4.60 -17.67
CA SER A 332 -12.36 5.20 -18.19
C SER A 332 -13.63 4.40 -17.88
N THR A 333 -13.51 3.25 -17.20
CA THR A 333 -14.62 2.39 -16.76
C THR A 333 -14.41 2.04 -15.29
N THR A 334 -15.48 2.14 -14.49
CA THR A 334 -15.49 1.78 -13.06
C THR A 334 -15.45 0.26 -12.87
N ASN A 335 -14.61 -0.25 -11.97
CA ASN A 335 -14.53 -1.68 -11.71
C ASN A 335 -14.11 -1.96 -10.24
N LEU A 336 -13.91 -3.22 -9.87
CA LEU A 336 -13.53 -3.65 -8.54
C LEU A 336 -12.00 -3.65 -8.39
N ALA A 337 -11.48 -3.00 -7.35
CA ALA A 337 -10.03 -2.83 -7.17
C ALA A 337 -9.33 -4.08 -6.61
N ALA A 338 -10.03 -4.88 -5.78
CA ALA A 338 -9.49 -6.09 -5.14
C ALA A 338 -10.49 -7.28 -5.10
N PRO A 339 -11.14 -7.65 -6.23
CA PRO A 339 -12.13 -8.74 -6.27
C PRO A 339 -11.50 -10.09 -5.94
N LEU A 340 -12.10 -10.85 -4.99
CA LEU A 340 -11.59 -12.17 -4.60
C LEU A 340 -11.70 -13.18 -5.74
N PHE A 341 -12.80 -13.14 -6.50
CA PHE A 341 -13.04 -13.99 -7.66
C PHE A 341 -13.41 -13.15 -8.89
N ALA A 342 -13.27 -13.73 -10.09
CA ALA A 342 -13.80 -13.13 -11.31
C ALA A 342 -15.32 -12.93 -11.23
N ALA A 343 -15.82 -11.84 -11.80
CA ALA A 343 -17.23 -11.59 -12.03
C ALA A 343 -17.61 -11.99 -13.46
N SER A 344 -18.79 -12.60 -13.66
CA SER A 344 -19.25 -13.04 -14.99
C SER A 344 -19.84 -11.92 -15.86
N ASP A 345 -20.10 -10.75 -15.28
CA ASP A 345 -20.63 -9.53 -15.90
C ASP A 345 -19.62 -8.38 -15.99
N ASP A 346 -18.38 -8.58 -15.53
CA ASP A 346 -17.28 -7.63 -15.68
C ASP A 346 -16.91 -7.43 -17.17
N PRO A 347 -16.96 -6.20 -17.70
CA PRO A 347 -16.67 -5.90 -19.11
C PRO A 347 -15.17 -5.93 -19.45
N ALA A 348 -14.27 -6.07 -18.48
CA ALA A 348 -12.83 -6.12 -18.73
C ALA A 348 -12.45 -7.37 -19.55
N ALA A 349 -11.66 -7.17 -20.61
CA ALA A 349 -11.22 -8.26 -21.49
C ALA A 349 -10.35 -9.34 -20.78
N ASN A 350 -9.89 -9.04 -19.56
CA ASN A 350 -9.08 -9.85 -18.67
C ASN A 350 -9.71 -10.04 -17.27
N ALA A 351 -11.03 -9.84 -17.13
CA ALA A 351 -11.80 -10.08 -15.89
C ALA A 351 -11.49 -11.42 -15.20
N THR A 352 -11.31 -12.49 -15.99
CA THR A 352 -10.98 -13.83 -15.50
C THR A 352 -9.57 -13.95 -14.92
N GLN A 353 -8.72 -12.94 -15.07
CA GLN A 353 -7.32 -12.91 -14.64
C GLN A 353 -7.02 -11.81 -13.61
N LEU A 354 -7.79 -10.72 -13.60
CA LEU A 354 -7.63 -9.59 -12.68
C LEU A 354 -8.46 -9.78 -11.40
N ASN A 355 -8.16 -10.83 -10.66
CA ASN A 355 -8.80 -11.15 -9.37
C ASN A 355 -7.86 -11.99 -8.49
N VAL A 356 -8.08 -11.94 -7.17
CA VAL A 356 -7.21 -12.58 -6.16
C VAL A 356 -7.04 -14.08 -6.44
N GLU A 357 -8.13 -14.83 -6.69
CA GLU A 357 -8.07 -16.28 -6.96
C GLU A 357 -7.14 -16.60 -8.13
N ALA A 358 -7.38 -15.97 -9.28
CA ALA A 358 -6.63 -16.22 -10.51
C ALA A 358 -5.13 -15.88 -10.36
N THR A 359 -4.80 -14.77 -9.70
CA THR A 359 -3.41 -14.41 -9.39
C THR A 359 -2.78 -15.46 -8.47
N LEU A 360 -3.37 -15.78 -7.32
CA LEU A 360 -2.76 -16.70 -6.36
C LEU A 360 -2.65 -18.12 -6.94
N ARG A 361 -3.60 -18.55 -7.78
CA ARG A 361 -3.47 -19.78 -8.58
C ARG A 361 -2.30 -19.73 -9.54
N ALA A 362 -2.00 -18.60 -10.18
CA ALA A 362 -0.85 -18.49 -11.07
C ALA A 362 0.48 -18.72 -10.33
N TYR A 363 0.63 -18.19 -9.11
CA TYR A 363 1.81 -18.41 -8.25
C TYR A 363 1.91 -19.88 -7.81
N LEU A 364 0.81 -20.48 -7.34
CA LEU A 364 0.76 -21.91 -6.96
C LEU A 364 1.08 -22.83 -8.16
N ASN A 365 0.50 -22.55 -9.32
CA ASN A 365 0.73 -23.32 -10.55
C ASN A 365 2.15 -23.16 -11.11
N ALA A 366 2.86 -22.08 -10.77
CA ALA A 366 4.28 -21.91 -11.05
C ALA A 366 5.21 -22.65 -10.07
N GLY A 367 4.66 -23.31 -9.05
CA GLY A 367 5.41 -24.13 -8.09
C GLY A 367 5.70 -23.46 -6.75
N VAL A 368 5.25 -22.22 -6.52
CA VAL A 368 5.42 -21.54 -5.22
C VAL A 368 4.62 -22.30 -4.15
N PRO A 369 5.23 -22.74 -3.03
CA PRO A 369 4.51 -23.42 -1.94
C PRO A 369 3.43 -22.51 -1.32
N ALA A 370 2.25 -23.07 -1.03
CA ALA A 370 1.12 -22.30 -0.49
C ALA A 370 1.47 -21.53 0.80
N SER A 371 2.22 -22.14 1.71
CA SER A 371 2.71 -21.50 2.95
C SER A 371 3.67 -20.32 2.72
N LYS A 372 4.17 -20.12 1.50
CA LYS A 372 4.98 -18.95 1.10
C LYS A 372 4.18 -17.88 0.33
N VAL A 373 2.92 -18.14 0.01
CA VAL A 373 2.05 -17.20 -0.72
C VAL A 373 1.23 -16.41 0.29
N ILE A 374 1.50 -15.11 0.40
CA ILE A 374 0.80 -14.17 1.30
C ILE A 374 -0.14 -13.30 0.47
N MET A 375 -1.42 -13.23 0.85
CA MET A 375 -2.43 -12.45 0.13
C MET A 375 -2.42 -10.98 0.58
N GLY A 376 -2.21 -10.06 -0.35
CA GLY A 376 -2.34 -8.62 -0.12
C GLY A 376 -3.79 -8.16 0.03
N MET A 377 -4.04 -7.34 1.03
CA MET A 377 -5.33 -6.74 1.38
C MET A 377 -5.18 -5.21 1.45
N PRO A 378 -5.97 -4.45 0.68
CA PRO A 378 -5.97 -2.99 0.73
C PRO A 378 -6.83 -2.50 1.90
N PHE A 379 -6.26 -1.70 2.80
CA PHE A 379 -7.00 -0.95 3.83
C PHE A 379 -7.47 0.41 3.29
N TYR A 380 -7.81 0.45 2.00
CA TYR A 380 -8.18 1.64 1.25
C TYR A 380 -9.11 1.27 0.08
N GLY A 381 -9.79 2.27 -0.47
CA GLY A 381 -10.58 2.17 -1.69
C GLY A 381 -9.99 2.96 -2.84
N ARG A 382 -10.32 2.53 -4.08
CA ARG A 382 -10.08 3.31 -5.30
C ARG A 382 -11.40 3.80 -5.87
N GLY A 383 -11.42 5.05 -6.33
CA GLY A 383 -12.65 5.70 -6.78
C GLY A 383 -12.55 6.41 -8.14
N TRP A 384 -13.74 6.60 -8.73
CA TRP A 384 -13.98 7.18 -10.03
C TRP A 384 -15.04 8.29 -9.93
N SER A 385 -14.90 9.37 -10.70
CA SER A 385 -15.80 10.53 -10.73
C SER A 385 -16.58 10.64 -12.03
N GLY A 386 -17.68 11.41 -12.01
CA GLY A 386 -18.56 11.63 -13.17
C GLY A 386 -19.48 10.44 -13.51
N VAL A 387 -19.53 9.43 -12.63
CA VAL A 387 -20.14 8.12 -12.84
C VAL A 387 -21.67 8.17 -12.78
N ASP A 388 -22.34 7.70 -13.83
CA ASP A 388 -23.80 7.61 -13.90
C ASP A 388 -24.40 6.49 -13.03
N SER A 389 -25.66 6.67 -12.60
CA SER A 389 -26.29 5.81 -11.58
C SER A 389 -26.79 4.44 -12.08
N ALA A 390 -26.56 4.09 -13.34
CA ALA A 390 -26.85 2.75 -13.85
C ALA A 390 -25.95 1.73 -13.13
N ASN A 391 -26.49 0.55 -12.81
CA ASN A 391 -25.83 -0.47 -11.99
C ASN A 391 -25.20 0.06 -10.68
N ASN A 392 -25.75 1.13 -10.10
CA ASN A 392 -25.17 1.85 -8.95
C ASN A 392 -23.69 2.22 -9.16
N GLY A 393 -23.36 2.68 -10.38
CA GLY A 393 -22.03 3.14 -10.72
C GLY A 393 -20.96 2.06 -10.93
N LEU A 394 -21.30 0.76 -10.91
CA LEU A 394 -20.38 -0.33 -11.27
C LEU A 394 -20.46 -0.63 -12.77
N PHE A 395 -19.32 -0.91 -13.42
CA PHE A 395 -19.19 -1.13 -14.87
C PHE A 395 -19.73 0.03 -15.76
N GLN A 396 -19.73 1.26 -15.24
CA GLN A 396 -20.11 2.48 -15.96
C GLN A 396 -18.89 3.26 -16.44
N SER A 397 -19.09 4.20 -17.38
CA SER A 397 -18.02 5.11 -17.79
C SER A 397 -17.69 6.11 -16.67
N SER A 398 -16.40 6.36 -16.46
CA SER A 398 -15.87 7.41 -15.58
C SER A 398 -15.47 8.66 -16.37
N MET A 399 -15.23 9.76 -15.67
CA MET A 399 -14.60 10.98 -16.21
C MET A 399 -13.19 11.23 -15.61
N GLY A 400 -12.66 10.26 -14.86
CA GLY A 400 -11.38 10.33 -14.15
C GLY A 400 -11.54 10.05 -12.64
N GLN A 401 -10.56 10.52 -11.86
CA GLN A 401 -10.52 10.36 -10.40
C GLN A 401 -11.35 11.45 -9.68
N PRO A 402 -11.92 11.15 -8.50
CA PRO A 402 -12.40 12.15 -7.54
C PRO A 402 -11.24 12.71 -6.70
N THR A 403 -11.52 13.69 -5.84
CA THR A 403 -10.68 13.94 -4.65
C THR A 403 -10.76 12.72 -3.73
N GLY A 404 -9.62 12.21 -3.27
CA GLY A 404 -9.51 11.19 -2.23
C GLY A 404 -8.96 11.75 -0.91
N THR A 405 -8.63 10.89 0.06
CA THR A 405 -8.19 11.29 1.41
C THR A 405 -6.86 12.04 1.36
N TRP A 406 -5.85 11.46 0.71
CA TRP A 406 -4.51 12.05 0.53
C TRP A 406 -4.17 12.27 -0.94
N GLU A 407 -4.64 11.40 -1.82
CA GLU A 407 -4.35 11.41 -3.27
C GLU A 407 -5.64 11.28 -4.10
N PRO A 408 -5.67 11.79 -5.35
CA PRO A 408 -6.84 11.67 -6.21
C PRO A 408 -7.30 10.22 -6.40
N GLY A 409 -8.56 9.93 -6.05
CA GLY A 409 -9.17 8.61 -6.22
C GLY A 409 -8.62 7.50 -5.33
N ILE A 410 -7.92 7.82 -4.23
CA ILE A 410 -7.51 6.87 -3.18
C ILE A 410 -8.13 7.32 -1.86
N PHE A 411 -8.80 6.40 -1.16
CA PHE A 411 -9.56 6.68 0.06
C PHE A 411 -9.16 5.74 1.19
N ASP A 412 -8.71 6.25 2.32
CA ASP A 412 -8.37 5.42 3.49
C ASP A 412 -9.64 4.77 4.06
N TYR A 413 -9.57 3.53 4.56
CA TYR A 413 -10.73 2.85 5.15
C TYR A 413 -11.36 3.67 6.31
N ALA A 414 -10.53 4.29 7.15
CA ALA A 414 -10.98 5.16 8.23
C ALA A 414 -11.74 6.40 7.73
N ASP A 415 -11.34 6.99 6.59
CA ASP A 415 -12.07 8.09 5.94
C ASP A 415 -13.39 7.59 5.35
N LEU A 416 -13.38 6.44 4.66
CA LEU A 416 -14.60 5.80 4.14
C LEU A 416 -15.62 5.52 5.25
N ALA A 417 -15.19 4.94 6.37
CA ALA A 417 -16.03 4.66 7.53
C ALA A 417 -16.61 5.96 8.16
N THR A 418 -15.78 6.99 8.33
CA THR A 418 -16.20 8.24 8.99
C THR A 418 -17.11 9.09 8.09
N ASN A 419 -16.74 9.28 6.83
CA ASN A 419 -17.23 10.37 5.97
C ASN A 419 -18.03 9.92 4.74
N TYR A 420 -18.06 8.61 4.40
CA TYR A 420 -18.72 8.11 3.19
C TYR A 420 -19.82 7.08 3.49
N ILE A 421 -19.54 6.07 4.32
CA ILE A 421 -20.49 5.00 4.66
C ILE A 421 -21.70 5.58 5.41
N ASP A 422 -22.90 5.27 4.90
CA ASP A 422 -24.19 5.86 5.32
C ASP A 422 -24.26 7.41 5.22
N ALA A 423 -23.23 8.09 4.69
CA ALA A 423 -23.08 9.54 4.59
C ALA A 423 -23.53 10.11 3.22
N GLY A 424 -24.57 9.51 2.64
CA GLY A 424 -25.02 9.84 1.27
C GLY A 424 -24.40 8.99 0.16
N TYR A 425 -23.47 8.08 0.52
CA TYR A 425 -23.11 6.92 -0.29
C TYR A 425 -23.84 5.68 0.26
N ASN A 426 -24.29 4.81 -0.63
CA ASN A 426 -24.84 3.50 -0.26
C ASN A 426 -23.78 2.42 -0.49
N ARG A 427 -23.70 1.43 0.40
CA ARG A 427 -22.93 0.19 0.19
C ARG A 427 -23.70 -0.77 -0.72
N TYR A 428 -22.98 -1.37 -1.67
CA TYR A 428 -23.40 -2.47 -2.52
C TYR A 428 -22.37 -3.61 -2.43
N TRP A 429 -22.73 -4.79 -2.93
CA TRP A 429 -21.93 -6.02 -2.79
C TRP A 429 -21.98 -6.85 -4.06
N HIS A 430 -20.81 -7.25 -4.58
CA HIS A 430 -20.73 -8.10 -5.76
C HIS A 430 -20.69 -9.58 -5.39
N ALA A 431 -21.81 -10.28 -5.62
CA ALA A 431 -22.08 -11.60 -5.05
C ALA A 431 -21.12 -12.70 -5.55
N GLU A 432 -20.64 -12.61 -6.79
CA GLU A 432 -19.65 -13.53 -7.35
C GLU A 432 -18.24 -13.18 -6.86
N ALA A 433 -17.83 -11.92 -7.05
CA ALA A 433 -16.47 -11.44 -6.77
C ALA A 433 -16.12 -11.25 -5.28
N LYS A 434 -17.10 -11.28 -4.37
CA LYS A 434 -16.96 -11.02 -2.92
C LYS A 434 -16.30 -9.68 -2.58
N ALA A 435 -16.68 -8.63 -3.31
CA ALA A 435 -16.17 -7.28 -3.10
C ALA A 435 -17.30 -6.28 -2.87
N PRO A 436 -17.17 -5.36 -1.90
CA PRO A 436 -18.10 -4.26 -1.72
C PRO A 436 -17.75 -3.07 -2.64
N TRP A 437 -18.72 -2.18 -2.84
CA TRP A 437 -18.44 -0.84 -3.32
C TRP A 437 -19.40 0.19 -2.73
N LEU A 438 -18.97 1.43 -2.68
CA LEU A 438 -19.81 2.58 -2.36
C LEU A 438 -20.21 3.31 -3.64
N TYR A 439 -21.45 3.81 -3.70
CA TYR A 439 -21.85 4.77 -4.73
C TYR A 439 -22.65 5.94 -4.14
N GLY A 440 -22.18 7.14 -4.44
CA GLY A 440 -22.77 8.41 -4.02
C GLY A 440 -23.50 9.07 -5.21
N PRO A 441 -24.81 8.85 -5.40
CA PRO A 441 -25.54 9.30 -6.58
C PRO A 441 -25.59 10.82 -6.75
N ALA A 442 -25.52 11.58 -5.64
CA ALA A 442 -25.45 13.04 -5.68
C ALA A 442 -24.06 13.56 -6.10
N ALA A 443 -22.99 12.85 -5.73
CA ALA A 443 -21.61 13.19 -6.08
C ALA A 443 -21.19 12.64 -7.45
N LYS A 444 -21.90 11.63 -7.97
CA LYS A 444 -21.49 10.81 -9.13
C LYS A 444 -20.11 10.17 -8.92
N ILE A 445 -19.89 9.61 -7.73
CA ILE A 445 -18.64 8.93 -7.37
C ILE A 445 -18.94 7.48 -7.00
N MET A 446 -18.20 6.55 -7.60
CA MET A 446 -18.13 5.14 -7.21
C MET A 446 -16.76 4.88 -6.56
N ILE A 447 -16.73 4.06 -5.49
CA ILE A 447 -15.51 3.67 -4.79
C ILE A 447 -15.54 2.16 -4.54
N SER A 448 -14.61 1.40 -5.13
CA SER A 448 -14.37 0.00 -4.75
C SER A 448 -13.37 -0.02 -3.61
N TYR A 449 -13.61 -0.87 -2.61
CA TYR A 449 -12.80 -0.97 -1.39
C TYR A 449 -12.93 -2.40 -0.81
N ASP A 450 -12.27 -2.68 0.30
CA ASP A 450 -12.55 -3.86 1.14
C ASP A 450 -13.22 -3.43 2.45
N ASP A 451 -14.01 -4.32 3.03
CA ASP A 451 -14.54 -4.17 4.39
C ASP A 451 -14.56 -5.51 5.15
N ALA A 452 -14.99 -5.51 6.40
CA ALA A 452 -15.02 -6.70 7.25
C ALA A 452 -15.75 -7.92 6.65
N GLU A 453 -16.68 -7.74 5.69
CA GLU A 453 -17.29 -8.87 4.97
C GLU A 453 -16.30 -9.47 3.95
N SER A 454 -15.66 -8.65 3.11
CA SER A 454 -14.71 -9.15 2.09
C SER A 454 -13.36 -9.57 2.68
N ILE A 455 -12.84 -8.86 3.69
CA ILE A 455 -11.70 -9.30 4.50
C ILE A 455 -12.01 -10.66 5.16
N GLY A 456 -13.23 -10.84 5.67
CA GLY A 456 -13.70 -12.13 6.17
C GLY A 456 -13.68 -13.25 5.11
N GLN A 457 -14.20 -12.99 3.90
CA GLN A 457 -14.16 -13.93 2.78
C GLN A 457 -12.72 -14.24 2.31
N LYS A 458 -11.83 -13.24 2.34
CA LYS A 458 -10.40 -13.40 2.01
C LYS A 458 -9.65 -14.22 3.05
N ALA A 459 -9.90 -13.99 4.33
CA ALA A 459 -9.40 -14.83 5.43
C ALA A 459 -9.96 -16.27 5.38
N ASP A 460 -11.22 -16.46 4.98
CA ASP A 460 -11.78 -17.78 4.68
C ASP A 460 -11.05 -18.46 3.51
N TYR A 461 -10.72 -17.74 2.44
CA TYR A 461 -9.98 -18.28 1.29
C TYR A 461 -8.54 -18.69 1.64
N ILE A 462 -7.83 -17.87 2.42
CA ILE A 462 -6.49 -18.19 2.98
C ILE A 462 -6.54 -19.53 3.71
N ARG A 463 -7.50 -19.68 4.63
CA ARG A 463 -7.69 -20.89 5.45
C ARG A 463 -8.10 -22.12 4.64
N GLN A 464 -8.82 -21.93 3.52
CA GLN A 464 -9.26 -23.03 2.65
C GLN A 464 -8.20 -23.49 1.64
N ASN A 465 -7.14 -22.71 1.40
CA ASN A 465 -6.09 -23.01 0.41
C ASN A 465 -4.69 -23.15 1.06
N GLU A 466 -4.62 -23.24 2.39
CA GLU A 466 -3.37 -23.43 3.16
C GLU A 466 -2.29 -22.38 2.82
N LEU A 467 -2.74 -21.13 2.59
CA LEU A 467 -1.86 -20.00 2.27
C LEU A 467 -1.11 -19.51 3.53
N GLY A 468 0.11 -19.00 3.34
CA GLY A 468 0.96 -18.55 4.46
C GLY A 468 0.33 -17.47 5.34
N GLY A 469 -0.52 -16.63 4.77
CA GLY A 469 -1.35 -15.69 5.51
C GLY A 469 -1.72 -14.43 4.73
N ALA A 470 -1.72 -13.28 5.42
CA ALA A 470 -2.21 -11.99 4.94
C ALA A 470 -1.15 -10.88 5.05
N MET A 471 -1.17 -9.97 4.07
CA MET A 471 -0.37 -8.75 4.03
C MET A 471 -1.32 -7.55 3.88
N ILE A 472 -1.05 -6.46 4.58
CA ILE A 472 -1.91 -5.28 4.67
C ILE A 472 -1.16 -4.05 4.13
N TRP A 473 -1.72 -3.37 3.13
CA TRP A 473 -1.31 -2.04 2.69
C TRP A 473 -2.43 -1.02 2.92
N GLU A 474 -2.28 0.03 3.73
CA GLU A 474 -1.22 0.29 4.71
C GLU A 474 -1.83 0.47 6.11
N LEU A 475 -1.04 0.25 7.17
CA LEU A 475 -1.54 0.22 8.55
C LEU A 475 -2.17 1.54 9.01
N SER A 476 -1.78 2.69 8.44
CA SER A 476 -2.32 3.99 8.84
C SER A 476 -3.70 4.30 8.24
N ALA A 477 -4.16 3.51 7.27
CA ALA A 477 -5.41 3.77 6.54
C ALA A 477 -6.65 3.16 7.24
N ASP A 478 -6.45 2.37 8.29
CA ASP A 478 -7.50 1.91 9.22
C ASP A 478 -7.22 2.46 10.64
N SER A 479 -8.25 2.46 11.47
CA SER A 479 -8.20 2.99 12.84
C SER A 479 -7.84 1.93 13.88
N SER A 480 -7.41 2.37 15.06
CA SER A 480 -7.04 1.49 16.18
C SER A 480 -8.23 0.91 16.97
N GLY A 481 -9.44 0.91 16.40
CA GLY A 481 -10.66 0.41 17.06
C GLY A 481 -11.92 0.53 16.19
N GLU A 482 -13.09 0.55 16.82
CA GLU A 482 -14.35 0.78 16.12
C GLU A 482 -14.54 2.29 15.81
N VAL A 483 -14.96 2.62 14.58
CA VAL A 483 -15.24 3.98 14.12
C VAL A 483 -16.72 4.33 14.36
N GLU A 484 -17.02 5.54 14.81
CA GLU A 484 -18.39 6.09 14.77
C GLU A 484 -18.63 6.71 13.38
N GLY A 485 -19.32 5.98 12.50
CA GLY A 485 -19.69 6.47 11.17
C GLY A 485 -20.74 7.58 11.21
N ALA A 486 -20.92 8.31 10.10
CA ALA A 486 -21.68 9.56 10.00
C ALA A 486 -23.14 9.55 10.52
N ASN A 487 -23.75 8.38 10.74
CA ASN A 487 -25.09 8.22 11.30
C ASN A 487 -25.12 7.72 12.76
N GLY A 488 -23.99 7.76 13.47
CA GLY A 488 -23.84 7.30 14.85
C GLY A 488 -23.80 5.77 15.00
N ARG A 489 -23.45 5.05 13.93
CA ARG A 489 -23.26 3.59 13.95
C ARG A 489 -21.78 3.24 14.08
N THR A 490 -21.51 2.33 14.99
CA THR A 490 -20.26 1.57 15.07
C THR A 490 -19.97 0.86 13.74
N ILE A 491 -18.82 1.16 13.13
CA ILE A 491 -18.23 0.45 12.00
C ILE A 491 -16.95 -0.23 12.52
N PRO A 492 -16.76 -1.54 12.30
CA PRO A 492 -15.55 -2.24 12.75
C PRO A 492 -14.28 -1.70 12.09
N SER A 493 -13.12 -1.82 12.76
CA SER A 493 -11.83 -1.93 12.06
C SER A 493 -11.82 -3.20 11.21
N LEU A 494 -10.80 -3.33 10.37
CA LEU A 494 -10.45 -4.58 9.69
C LEU A 494 -9.61 -5.50 10.62
#